data_AF-A0A0K9PAL7-F1
#
_entry.id   AF-A0A0K9PAL7-F1
#
_cell.length_a   1.000
_cell.length_b   1.000
_cell.length_c   1.000
_cell.angle_alpha   90.00
_cell.angle_beta   90.00
_cell.angle_gamma   90.00
#
_symmetry.space_group_name_H-M   'P 1'
#
loop_
_entity.id
_entity.type
_entity.pdbx_description
1 polymer ?
#
loop_
_entity_poly.entity_id
_entity_poly.type
_entity_poly.pdbx_seq_one_letter_code
_entity_poly.pdbx_strand_id
1 'polypeptide(L)'
;MDTGTIVAGSDASAMPNLVEDDEHDLKERVLLKYFLQEWPLVRSLLDRIVSNDGVSQPSDIQKIRSIMDKYQEQGQLLEPYLESIISPLMFIIRSKTIQPGVTTYEVLEIIKPLCIIVYSLITVCGYKSVIKYFSHQVSDLELAVSLLEKCHSEISVTLLRQESTGEMEMKCVVLLWLYILVLIPFDISSVDSSIANISTNESEPSPLVLKILAISKDYLSSAGPMRKISGLLLSRLLTRPDMSMAFSRLFFDTITCKFQKCPALFSIELIFFIM
;
A
#
# COMPACT_ATOMS: atom_id res chain seq x y z
N MET A 1 -56.33 41.82 20.12
CA MET A 1 -55.05 42.30 19.55
C MET A 1 -54.03 42.25 20.67
N ASP A 2 -53.15 41.29 20.84
CA ASP A 2 -52.82 40.02 20.17
C ASP A 2 -51.88 39.32 21.18
N THR A 3 -52.25 38.13 21.68
CA THR A 3 -51.67 36.81 21.34
C THR A 3 -50.17 36.64 21.64
N GLY A 4 -49.82 35.61 22.42
CA GLY A 4 -48.42 35.14 22.52
C GLY A 4 -48.00 34.35 23.76
N THR A 5 -48.58 33.17 23.98
CA THR A 5 -48.00 32.07 24.78
C THR A 5 -46.83 31.44 24.02
N ILE A 6 -45.74 30.99 24.69
CA ILE A 6 -44.84 29.83 24.38
C ILE A 6 -43.82 29.74 25.55
N VAL A 7 -43.96 28.80 26.49
CA VAL A 7 -43.53 27.38 26.53
C VAL A 7 -42.08 27.18 27.03
N ALA A 8 -41.98 26.26 27.98
CA ALA A 8 -40.82 25.74 28.68
C ALA A 8 -39.67 25.28 27.78
N GLY A 9 -38.43 25.46 28.26
CA GLY A 9 -37.34 24.51 28.06
C GLY A 9 -36.89 24.10 29.47
N SER A 10 -37.32 22.95 30.01
CA SER A 10 -36.90 21.59 29.65
C SER A 10 -35.39 21.45 29.67
N ASP A 11 -34.87 21.09 30.85
CA ASP A 11 -33.65 20.31 30.99
C ASP A 11 -33.62 19.21 29.94
N ALA A 12 -32.65 19.29 29.03
CA ALA A 12 -32.18 18.12 28.30
C ALA A 12 -30.79 17.84 28.83
N SER A 13 -30.73 17.05 29.90
CA SER A 13 -29.50 16.46 30.40
C SER A 13 -28.83 15.74 29.23
N ALA A 14 -27.62 16.16 28.89
CA ALA A 14 -26.69 15.37 28.12
C ALA A 14 -26.43 14.07 28.90
N MET A 15 -27.13 12.99 28.54
CA MET A 15 -26.74 11.64 28.94
C MET A 15 -25.43 11.34 28.20
N PRO A 16 -24.33 11.05 28.91
CA PRO A 16 -23.07 10.76 28.25
C PRO A 16 -23.13 9.37 27.62
N ASN A 17 -22.37 9.19 26.53
CA ASN A 17 -22.12 8.00 25.70
C ASN A 17 -21.60 6.74 26.45
N LEU A 18 -21.94 6.53 27.71
CA LEU A 18 -21.37 5.47 28.55
C LEU A 18 -21.84 4.07 28.15
N VAL A 19 -23.05 3.93 27.61
CA VAL A 19 -23.62 2.61 27.26
C VAL A 19 -23.03 2.08 25.95
N GLU A 20 -22.76 2.97 24.98
CA GLU A 20 -22.15 2.58 23.71
C GLU A 20 -20.69 2.14 23.89
N ASP A 21 -19.94 2.84 24.75
CA ASP A 21 -18.52 2.52 25.02
C ASP A 21 -18.36 1.14 25.68
N ASP A 22 -19.22 0.81 26.66
CA ASP A 22 -19.21 -0.49 27.34
C ASP A 22 -19.60 -1.65 26.39
N GLU A 23 -20.58 -1.45 25.49
CA GLU A 23 -20.98 -2.48 24.52
C GLU A 23 -19.91 -2.71 23.45
N HIS A 24 -19.25 -1.64 23.01
CA HIS A 24 -18.11 -1.72 22.08
C HIS A 24 -16.92 -2.48 22.68
N ASP A 25 -16.54 -2.20 23.93
CA ASP A 25 -15.45 -2.89 24.62
C ASP A 25 -15.77 -4.38 24.85
N LEU A 26 -17.02 -4.72 25.18
CA LEU A 26 -17.47 -6.10 25.28
C LEU A 26 -17.37 -6.85 23.95
N LYS A 27 -17.81 -6.23 22.85
CA LYS A 27 -17.73 -6.82 21.51
C LYS A 27 -16.28 -7.04 21.08
N GLU A 28 -15.40 -6.08 21.34
CA GLU A 28 -13.97 -6.17 21.06
C GLU A 28 -13.29 -7.32 21.83
N ARG A 29 -13.56 -7.44 23.13
CA ARG A 29 -13.04 -8.55 23.95
C ARG A 29 -13.51 -9.92 23.45
N VAL A 30 -14.77 -10.01 23.00
CA VAL A 30 -15.32 -11.24 22.43
C VAL A 30 -14.60 -11.58 21.12
N LEU A 31 -14.44 -10.62 20.21
CA LEU A 31 -13.76 -10.82 18.94
C LEU A 31 -12.27 -11.16 19.11
N LEU A 32 -11.57 -10.52 20.05
CA LEU A 32 -10.20 -10.88 20.39
C LEU A 32 -10.10 -12.35 20.86
N LYS A 33 -11.06 -12.82 21.66
CA LYS A 33 -11.10 -14.22 22.10
C LYS A 33 -11.29 -15.19 20.93
N TYR A 34 -12.11 -14.85 19.94
CA TYR A 34 -12.24 -15.64 18.72
C TYR A 34 -10.95 -15.64 17.91
N PHE A 35 -10.30 -14.48 17.74
CA PHE A 35 -9.05 -14.41 17.00
C PHE A 35 -7.95 -15.25 17.65
N LEU A 36 -7.85 -15.25 18.98
CA LEU A 36 -6.91 -16.09 19.70
C LEU A 36 -7.11 -17.60 19.44
N GLN A 37 -8.32 -18.03 19.09
CA GLN A 37 -8.62 -19.41 18.70
C GLN A 37 -8.30 -19.69 17.23
N GLU A 38 -8.45 -18.69 16.35
CA GLU A 38 -8.13 -18.80 14.93
C GLU A 38 -6.63 -18.60 14.64
N TRP A 39 -5.92 -17.88 15.50
CA TRP A 39 -4.52 -17.54 15.33
C TRP A 39 -3.60 -18.76 15.19
N PRO A 40 -3.73 -19.86 15.97
CA PRO A 40 -2.96 -21.07 15.75
C PRO A 40 -3.11 -21.65 14.34
N LEU A 41 -4.32 -21.56 13.77
CA LEU A 41 -4.56 -21.98 12.39
C LEU A 41 -3.84 -21.04 11.43
N VAL A 42 -4.01 -19.72 11.55
CA VAL A 42 -3.33 -18.72 10.71
C VAL A 42 -1.82 -18.92 10.75
N ARG A 43 -1.24 -19.08 11.95
CA ARG A 43 0.17 -19.34 12.16
C ARG A 43 0.62 -20.63 11.46
N SER A 44 -0.12 -21.74 11.61
CA SER A 44 0.20 -22.99 10.92
C SER A 44 0.16 -22.88 9.39
N LEU A 45 -0.78 -22.09 8.85
CA LEU A 45 -0.84 -21.81 7.41
C LEU A 45 0.38 -20.99 6.97
N LEU A 46 0.76 -19.96 7.75
CA LEU A 46 1.94 -19.13 7.47
C LEU A 46 3.23 -19.93 7.58
N ASP A 47 3.42 -20.73 8.61
CA ASP A 47 4.60 -21.58 8.79
C ASP A 47 4.79 -22.53 7.60
N ARG A 48 3.69 -23.05 7.04
CA ARG A 48 3.72 -23.86 5.83
C ARG A 48 4.11 -23.03 4.59
N ILE A 49 3.59 -21.81 4.43
CA ILE A 49 3.98 -20.92 3.32
C ILE A 49 5.48 -20.57 3.41
N VAL A 50 5.96 -20.27 4.61
CA VAL A 50 7.37 -19.94 4.88
C VAL A 50 8.27 -21.14 4.63
N SER A 51 7.91 -22.32 5.12
CA SER A 51 8.71 -23.54 4.93
C SER A 51 8.83 -23.95 3.45
N ASN A 52 7.87 -23.56 2.61
CA ASN A 52 7.86 -23.85 1.18
C ASN A 52 8.39 -22.68 0.32
N ASP A 53 8.86 -21.59 0.92
CA ASP A 53 9.28 -20.35 0.24
C ASP A 53 8.22 -19.83 -0.76
N GLY A 54 6.94 -19.99 -0.44
CA GLY A 54 5.83 -19.65 -1.33
C GLY A 54 4.54 -20.41 -1.01
N VAL A 55 3.46 -20.06 -1.71
CA VAL A 55 2.18 -20.71 -1.50
C VAL A 55 2.08 -22.00 -2.32
N SER A 56 2.06 -23.15 -1.65
CA SER A 56 1.85 -24.45 -2.30
C SER A 56 0.38 -24.78 -2.54
N GLN A 57 -0.53 -24.26 -1.70
CA GLN A 57 -1.96 -24.55 -1.75
C GLN A 57 -2.75 -23.23 -1.80
N PRO A 58 -3.47 -22.92 -2.91
CA PRO A 58 -4.25 -21.69 -3.04
C PRO A 58 -5.30 -21.50 -1.93
N SER A 59 -5.80 -22.60 -1.37
CA SER A 59 -6.76 -22.58 -0.25
C SER A 59 -6.20 -21.95 1.03
N ASP A 60 -4.88 -21.91 1.20
CA ASP A 60 -4.24 -21.33 2.38
C ASP A 60 -4.42 -19.82 2.40
N ILE A 61 -4.24 -19.18 1.24
CA ILE A 61 -4.49 -17.73 1.06
C ILE A 61 -5.95 -17.43 1.35
N GLN A 62 -6.87 -18.21 0.78
CA GLN A 62 -8.31 -18.00 0.95
C GLN A 62 -8.71 -18.12 2.43
N LYS A 63 -8.20 -19.13 3.15
CA LYS A 63 -8.47 -19.29 4.59
C LYS A 63 -7.92 -18.13 5.40
N ILE A 64 -6.68 -17.72 5.15
CA ILE A 64 -6.07 -16.57 5.85
C ILE A 64 -6.91 -15.32 5.58
N ARG A 65 -7.21 -15.01 4.31
CA ARG A 65 -8.03 -13.86 3.92
C ARG A 65 -9.41 -13.89 4.58
N SER A 66 -10.12 -15.01 4.50
CA SER A 66 -11.44 -15.16 5.13
C SER A 66 -11.42 -15.01 6.65
N ILE A 67 -10.29 -15.29 7.32
CA ILE A 67 -10.12 -15.00 8.74
C ILE A 67 -9.91 -13.51 8.94
N MET A 68 -8.99 -12.88 8.20
CA MET A 68 -8.71 -11.45 8.33
C MET A 68 -9.94 -10.58 8.05
N ASP A 69 -10.74 -10.93 7.03
CA ASP A 69 -11.94 -10.20 6.63
C ASP A 69 -13.00 -10.12 7.76
N LYS A 70 -12.99 -11.04 8.73
CA LYS A 70 -13.89 -11.00 9.90
C LYS A 70 -13.60 -9.84 10.86
N TYR A 71 -12.37 -9.32 10.82
CA TYR A 71 -11.88 -8.29 11.73
C TYR A 71 -11.79 -6.91 11.05
N GLN A 72 -12.41 -6.72 9.88
CA GLN A 72 -12.36 -5.47 9.13
C GLN A 72 -12.80 -4.25 9.95
N GLU A 73 -13.81 -4.40 10.81
CA GLU A 73 -14.29 -3.33 11.70
C GLU A 73 -13.41 -3.11 12.94
N GLN A 74 -12.48 -4.02 13.24
CA GLN A 74 -11.64 -4.01 14.44
C GLN A 74 -10.19 -4.41 14.12
N GLY A 75 -9.60 -3.77 13.11
CA GLY A 75 -8.26 -4.10 12.63
C GLY A 75 -7.14 -3.98 13.69
N GLN A 76 -7.36 -3.18 14.73
CA GLN A 76 -6.46 -3.04 15.88
C GLN A 76 -6.18 -4.36 16.62
N LEU A 77 -7.12 -5.32 16.57
CA LEU A 77 -6.95 -6.65 17.17
C LEU A 77 -5.86 -7.47 16.49
N LEU A 78 -5.62 -7.22 15.20
CA LEU A 78 -4.60 -7.92 14.41
C LEU A 78 -3.23 -7.25 14.51
N GLU A 79 -3.16 -5.98 14.94
CA GLU A 79 -1.90 -5.21 14.99
C GLU A 79 -0.77 -5.89 15.77
N PRO A 80 -1.00 -6.52 16.93
CA PRO A 80 0.05 -7.23 17.68
C PRO A 80 0.66 -8.42 16.92
N TYR A 81 -0.02 -8.92 15.89
CA TYR A 81 0.39 -10.08 15.11
C TYR A 81 1.01 -9.69 13.77
N LEU A 82 0.88 -8.43 13.34
CA LEU A 82 1.32 -7.98 12.02
C LEU A 82 2.79 -8.29 11.75
N GLU A 83 3.70 -8.08 12.71
CA GLU A 83 5.12 -8.41 12.51
C GLU A 83 5.31 -9.89 12.15
N SER A 84 4.67 -10.79 12.90
CA SER A 84 4.77 -12.23 12.71
C SER A 84 4.17 -12.73 11.39
N ILE A 85 3.30 -11.94 10.75
CA ILE A 85 2.71 -12.27 9.45
C ILE A 85 3.48 -11.59 8.32
N ILE A 86 3.69 -10.28 8.42
CA ILE A 86 4.19 -9.45 7.33
C ILE A 86 5.69 -9.65 7.11
N SER A 87 6.50 -9.67 8.18
CA SER A 87 7.95 -9.80 8.06
C SER A 87 8.39 -11.07 7.30
N PRO A 88 7.87 -12.27 7.60
CA PRO A 88 8.24 -13.46 6.82
C PRO A 88 7.75 -13.42 5.37
N LEU A 89 6.55 -12.88 5.11
CA LEU A 89 6.03 -12.75 3.74
C LEU A 89 6.90 -11.77 2.91
N MET A 90 7.24 -10.61 3.48
CA MET A 90 8.10 -9.63 2.83
C MET A 90 9.53 -10.17 2.61
N PHE A 91 10.03 -11.01 3.52
CA PHE A 91 11.30 -11.71 3.34
C PHE A 91 11.28 -12.61 2.11
N ILE A 92 10.21 -13.40 1.91
CA ILE A 92 10.06 -14.25 0.72
C ILE A 92 9.95 -13.40 -0.54
N ILE A 93 9.12 -12.35 -0.55
CA ILE A 93 8.95 -11.44 -1.69
C ILE A 93 10.30 -10.85 -2.11
N ARG A 94 11.07 -10.33 -1.15
CA ARG A 94 12.41 -9.80 -1.40
C ARG A 94 13.34 -10.89 -1.96
N SER A 95 13.39 -12.05 -1.31
CA SER A 95 14.28 -13.16 -1.69
C SER A 95 14.00 -13.66 -3.11
N LYS A 96 12.73 -13.82 -3.49
CA LYS A 96 12.33 -14.24 -4.84
C LYS A 96 12.60 -13.16 -5.90
N THR A 97 12.57 -11.89 -5.51
CA THR A 97 12.87 -10.79 -6.45
C THR A 97 14.37 -10.71 -6.78
N ILE A 98 15.25 -11.06 -5.83
CA ILE A 98 16.71 -11.03 -6.03
C ILE A 98 17.17 -12.11 -7.01
N GLN A 99 16.54 -13.30 -7.02
CA GLN A 99 17.05 -14.48 -7.73
C GLN A 99 17.25 -14.22 -9.23
N PRO A 100 18.50 -14.11 -9.71
CA PRO A 100 18.79 -13.86 -11.11
C PRO A 100 18.76 -15.21 -11.86
N GLY A 101 17.80 -15.38 -12.77
CA GLY A 101 17.74 -16.56 -13.66
C GLY A 101 16.38 -17.24 -13.79
N VAL A 102 15.41 -16.89 -12.93
CA VAL A 102 14.02 -17.35 -13.03
C VAL A 102 13.26 -16.48 -14.02
N THR A 103 12.36 -17.06 -14.83
CA THR A 103 11.54 -16.28 -15.75
C THR A 103 10.69 -15.27 -14.97
N THR A 104 10.51 -14.05 -15.50
CA THR A 104 9.72 -13.00 -14.84
C THR A 104 8.35 -13.52 -14.39
N TYR A 105 7.71 -14.35 -15.21
CA TYR A 105 6.40 -14.92 -14.93
C TYR A 105 6.39 -15.84 -13.70
N GLU A 106 7.35 -16.75 -13.56
CA GLU A 106 7.45 -17.67 -12.42
C GLU A 106 7.64 -16.92 -11.09
N VAL A 107 8.44 -15.85 -11.08
CA VAL A 107 8.63 -15.01 -9.89
C VAL A 107 7.32 -14.33 -9.49
N LEU A 108 6.58 -13.79 -10.46
CA LEU A 108 5.32 -13.11 -10.21
C LEU A 108 4.24 -14.07 -9.68
N GLU A 109 4.16 -15.30 -10.21
CA GLU A 109 3.20 -16.31 -9.74
C GLU A 109 3.44 -16.74 -8.28
N ILE A 110 4.68 -16.63 -7.77
CA ILE A 110 4.97 -16.86 -6.36
C ILE A 110 4.63 -15.62 -5.52
N ILE A 111 4.92 -14.42 -6.00
CA ILE A 111 4.77 -13.18 -5.23
C ILE A 111 3.30 -12.75 -5.12
N LYS A 112 2.53 -12.81 -6.22
CA LYS A 112 1.10 -12.42 -6.26
C LYS A 112 0.30 -13.00 -5.08
N PRO A 113 0.31 -14.32 -4.82
CA PRO A 113 -0.45 -14.88 -3.70
C PRO A 113 0.00 -14.40 -2.31
N LEU A 114 1.28 -14.10 -2.11
CA LEU A 114 1.77 -13.49 -0.87
C LEU A 114 1.24 -12.06 -0.71
N CYS A 115 1.25 -11.30 -1.81
CA CYS A 115 0.71 -9.95 -1.83
C CYS A 115 -0.79 -9.90 -1.56
N ILE A 116 -1.57 -10.93 -1.90
CA ILE A 116 -3.00 -11.02 -1.51
C ILE A 116 -3.12 -11.01 0.02
N ILE A 117 -2.32 -11.81 0.72
CA ILE A 117 -2.34 -11.88 2.20
C ILE A 117 -1.96 -10.52 2.80
N VAL A 118 -0.87 -9.93 2.31
CA VAL A 118 -0.39 -8.62 2.78
C VAL A 118 -1.43 -7.53 2.52
N TYR A 119 -2.06 -7.54 1.34
CA TYR A 119 -3.07 -6.55 0.98
C TYR A 119 -4.35 -6.69 1.80
N SER A 120 -4.78 -7.92 2.13
CA SER A 120 -5.90 -8.14 3.06
C SER A 120 -5.64 -7.50 4.43
N LEU A 121 -4.41 -7.59 4.95
CA LEU A 121 -4.03 -6.91 6.19
C LEU A 121 -3.98 -5.38 6.03
N ILE A 122 -3.55 -4.88 4.88
CA ILE A 122 -3.59 -3.44 4.58
C ILE A 122 -5.02 -2.91 4.59
N THR A 123 -5.98 -3.69 4.07
CA THR A 123 -7.40 -3.28 4.05
C THR A 123 -8.05 -3.34 5.43
N VAL A 124 -7.61 -4.25 6.30
CA VAL A 124 -8.19 -4.43 7.65
C VAL A 124 -7.54 -3.51 8.68
N CYS A 125 -6.21 -3.51 8.79
CA CYS A 125 -5.48 -2.72 9.80
C CYS A 125 -5.12 -1.30 9.32
N GLY A 126 -5.28 -1.03 8.02
CA GLY A 126 -4.79 0.18 7.40
C GLY A 126 -3.30 0.11 7.03
N TYR A 127 -2.95 0.75 5.91
CA TYR A 127 -1.60 0.68 5.36
C TYR A 127 -0.52 1.17 6.34
N LYS A 128 -0.80 2.19 7.17
CA LYS A 128 0.19 2.78 8.09
C LYS A 128 0.67 1.79 9.15
N SER A 129 -0.18 0.88 9.61
CA SER A 129 0.20 -0.14 10.59
C SER A 129 1.02 -1.26 9.94
N VAL A 130 0.68 -1.64 8.70
CA VAL A 130 1.31 -2.74 7.97
C VAL A 130 2.70 -2.38 7.43
N ILE A 131 2.88 -1.20 6.82
CA ILE A 131 4.13 -0.84 6.15
C ILE A 131 5.33 -0.72 7.11
N LYS A 132 5.09 -0.59 8.42
CA LYS A 132 6.14 -0.58 9.46
C LYS A 132 6.97 -1.87 9.47
N TYR A 133 6.41 -2.96 8.94
CA TYR A 133 7.05 -4.28 8.90
C TYR A 133 7.63 -4.61 7.52
N PHE A 134 7.58 -3.66 6.57
CA PHE A 134 8.24 -3.83 5.27
C PHE A 134 9.75 -3.67 5.40
N SER A 135 10.52 -4.10 4.40
CA SER A 135 11.96 -3.84 4.40
C SER A 135 12.23 -2.35 4.22
N HIS A 136 13.05 -1.78 5.11
CA HIS A 136 13.50 -0.38 5.10
C HIS A 136 14.93 -0.25 4.56
N GLN A 137 15.47 -1.28 3.92
CA GLN A 137 16.83 -1.23 3.42
C GLN A 137 16.88 -0.41 2.13
N VAL A 138 17.70 0.63 2.11
CA VAL A 138 17.85 1.54 0.96
C VAL A 138 18.28 0.78 -0.30
N SER A 139 19.08 -0.28 -0.15
CA SER A 139 19.47 -1.19 -1.24
C SER A 139 18.30 -1.89 -1.93
N ASP A 140 17.13 -1.97 -1.28
CA ASP A 140 15.95 -2.60 -1.87
C ASP A 140 15.18 -1.66 -2.79
N LEU A 141 15.60 -0.39 -2.94
CA LEU A 141 14.93 0.56 -3.83
C LEU A 141 14.96 0.10 -5.29
N GLU A 142 16.14 -0.24 -5.82
CA GLU A 142 16.25 -0.72 -7.20
C GLU A 142 15.45 -2.01 -7.42
N LEU A 143 15.48 -2.89 -6.41
CA LEU A 143 14.74 -4.14 -6.40
C LEU A 143 13.23 -3.90 -6.46
N ALA A 144 12.70 -2.99 -5.63
CA ALA A 144 11.28 -2.66 -5.61
C ALA A 144 10.84 -1.98 -6.90
N VAL A 145 11.68 -1.12 -7.51
CA VAL A 145 11.41 -0.52 -8.83
C VAL A 145 11.41 -1.57 -9.93
N SER A 146 12.38 -2.49 -9.93
CA SER A 146 12.43 -3.58 -10.91
C SER A 146 11.20 -4.48 -10.81
N LEU A 147 10.75 -4.79 -9.60
CA LEU A 147 9.52 -5.54 -9.37
C LEU A 147 8.30 -4.78 -9.89
N LEU A 148 8.22 -3.47 -9.63
CA LEU A 148 7.14 -2.62 -10.12
C LEU A 148 7.08 -2.59 -11.66
N GLU A 149 8.24 -2.48 -12.32
CA GLU A 149 8.35 -2.51 -13.79
C GLU A 149 7.79 -3.84 -14.35
N LYS A 150 8.21 -4.97 -13.76
CA LYS A 150 7.72 -6.30 -14.14
C LYS A 150 6.19 -6.40 -14.00
N CYS A 151 5.63 -5.92 -12.89
CA CYS A 151 4.18 -5.87 -12.66
C CYS A 151 3.43 -4.96 -13.63
N HIS A 152 4.07 -3.86 -14.06
CA HIS A 152 3.48 -2.91 -14.99
C HIS A 152 3.44 -3.48 -16.42
N SER A 153 4.50 -4.14 -16.88
CA SER A 153 4.52 -4.77 -18.21
C SER A 153 3.55 -5.95 -18.37
N GLU A 154 3.21 -6.65 -17.29
CA GLU A 154 2.25 -7.76 -17.31
C GLU A 154 0.82 -7.31 -17.71
N ILE A 155 0.50 -6.02 -17.56
CA ILE A 155 -0.79 -5.40 -17.94
C ILE A 155 -1.15 -5.68 -19.42
N SER A 156 -0.16 -5.84 -20.30
CA SER A 156 -0.41 -6.07 -21.73
C SER A 156 -0.80 -7.50 -22.10
N VAL A 157 -0.69 -8.48 -21.20
CA VAL A 157 -0.86 -9.91 -21.54
C VAL A 157 -2.16 -10.50 -20.97
N THR A 158 -2.70 -9.99 -19.86
CA THR A 158 -3.78 -10.66 -19.10
C THR A 158 -5.18 -10.04 -19.19
N LEU A 159 -5.45 -9.15 -20.17
CA LEU A 159 -6.75 -8.48 -20.42
C LEU A 159 -7.99 -9.40 -20.59
N LEU A 160 -7.85 -10.71 -20.41
CA LEU A 160 -8.95 -11.68 -20.53
C LEU A 160 -9.35 -12.38 -19.20
N ARG A 161 -8.68 -12.16 -18.06
CA ARG A 161 -8.99 -12.88 -16.79
C ARG A 161 -8.76 -12.07 -15.50
N GLN A 162 -9.28 -10.85 -15.45
CA GLN A 162 -8.80 -9.81 -14.53
C GLN A 162 -9.30 -9.86 -13.06
N GLU A 163 -10.06 -10.86 -12.62
CA GLU A 163 -10.76 -10.76 -11.32
C GLU A 163 -10.26 -11.65 -10.17
N SER A 164 -9.20 -12.45 -10.33
CA SER A 164 -8.74 -13.34 -9.24
C SER A 164 -7.24 -13.62 -9.12
N THR A 165 -6.38 -12.97 -9.90
CA THR A 165 -4.96 -13.36 -10.04
C THR A 165 -4.03 -12.72 -9.00
N GLY A 166 -4.48 -11.77 -8.18
CA GLY A 166 -3.61 -11.08 -7.20
C GLY A 166 -2.75 -9.94 -7.78
N GLU A 167 -2.97 -9.58 -9.06
CA GLU A 167 -2.19 -8.55 -9.76
C GLU A 167 -2.35 -7.16 -9.14
N MET A 168 -3.57 -6.80 -8.74
CA MET A 168 -3.84 -5.50 -8.12
C MET A 168 -3.17 -5.43 -6.75
N GLU A 169 -3.34 -6.47 -5.95
CA GLU A 169 -2.77 -6.58 -4.61
C GLU A 169 -1.25 -6.46 -4.66
N MET A 170 -0.61 -7.14 -5.61
CA MET A 170 0.83 -7.00 -5.86
C MET A 170 1.24 -5.57 -6.18
N LYS A 171 0.57 -4.91 -7.14
CA LYS A 171 0.87 -3.51 -7.49
C LYS A 171 0.72 -2.59 -6.28
N CYS A 172 -0.35 -2.74 -5.50
CA CYS A 172 -0.57 -1.95 -4.29
C CYS A 172 0.52 -2.17 -3.23
N VAL A 173 0.90 -3.42 -2.97
CA VAL A 173 1.96 -3.76 -2.01
C VAL A 173 3.31 -3.20 -2.45
N VAL A 174 3.68 -3.33 -3.72
CA VAL A 174 4.95 -2.81 -4.24
C VAL A 174 5.00 -1.28 -4.21
N LEU A 175 3.89 -0.60 -4.56
CA LEU A 175 3.81 0.86 -4.44
C LEU A 175 3.95 1.33 -2.98
N LEU A 176 3.35 0.61 -2.03
CA LEU A 176 3.51 0.91 -0.60
C LEU A 176 4.93 0.62 -0.10
N TRP A 177 5.60 -0.38 -0.67
CA TRP A 177 7.00 -0.65 -0.38
C TRP A 177 7.92 0.46 -0.87
N LEU A 178 7.69 0.94 -2.10
CA LEU A 178 8.38 2.13 -2.59
C LEU A 178 8.07 3.36 -1.75
N TYR A 179 6.83 3.53 -1.29
CA TYR A 179 6.45 4.65 -0.43
C TYR A 179 7.29 4.69 0.85
N ILE A 180 7.43 3.56 1.56
CA ILE A 180 8.23 3.53 2.80
C ILE A 180 9.72 3.72 2.52
N LEU A 181 10.25 3.20 1.41
CA LEU A 181 11.64 3.43 1.02
C LEU A 181 11.87 4.92 0.70
N VAL A 182 10.97 5.56 -0.03
CA VAL A 182 11.08 6.98 -0.40
C VAL A 182 10.99 7.92 0.82
N LEU A 183 10.40 7.49 1.94
CA LEU A 183 10.37 8.27 3.19
C LEU A 183 11.72 8.34 3.90
N ILE A 184 12.65 7.42 3.63
CA ILE A 184 13.94 7.38 4.32
C ILE A 184 14.83 8.51 3.78
N PRO A 185 15.49 9.31 4.64
CA PRO A 185 16.37 10.38 4.21
C PRO A 185 17.69 9.79 3.71
N PHE A 186 17.80 9.57 2.40
CA PHE A 186 19.03 9.22 1.69
C PHE A 186 19.06 9.97 0.36
N ASP A 187 20.16 9.94 -0.39
CA ASP A 187 20.15 10.47 -1.76
C ASP A 187 19.80 9.34 -2.75
N ILE A 188 18.72 9.49 -3.52
CA ILE A 188 18.29 8.47 -4.49
C ILE A 188 19.36 8.22 -5.56
N SER A 189 20.14 9.25 -5.89
CA SER A 189 21.23 9.14 -6.85
C SER A 189 22.32 8.16 -6.39
N SER A 190 22.52 8.03 -5.07
CA SER A 190 23.54 7.13 -4.50
C SER A 190 23.23 5.64 -4.66
N VAL A 191 21.96 5.31 -4.95
CA VAL A 191 21.46 3.92 -5.04
C VAL A 191 21.25 3.51 -6.48
N ASP A 192 21.17 4.47 -7.40
CA ASP A 192 20.86 4.23 -8.81
C ASP A 192 22.11 3.75 -9.56
N SER A 193 22.23 2.43 -9.68
CA SER A 193 23.30 1.73 -10.38
C SER A 193 23.37 2.11 -11.88
N SER A 194 22.32 2.70 -12.44
CA SER A 194 22.29 3.13 -13.85
C SER A 194 23.01 4.46 -14.10
N ILE A 195 23.23 5.28 -13.06
CA ILE A 195 23.97 6.55 -13.18
C ILE A 195 25.44 6.31 -13.54
N ALA A 196 26.04 5.20 -13.08
CA ALA A 196 27.42 4.86 -13.40
C ALA A 196 27.70 4.70 -14.92
N ASN A 197 26.65 4.47 -15.73
CA ASN A 197 26.75 4.23 -17.16
C ASN A 197 26.37 5.45 -18.04
N ILE A 198 25.89 6.54 -17.45
CA ILE A 198 25.42 7.71 -18.18
C ILE A 198 26.16 8.92 -17.62
N SER A 199 26.88 9.64 -18.47
CA SER A 199 27.40 10.97 -18.16
C SER A 199 26.24 11.96 -18.05
N THR A 200 25.43 11.85 -17.00
CA THR A 200 24.29 12.74 -16.78
C THR A 200 24.81 14.11 -16.35
N ASN A 201 24.40 15.14 -17.09
CA ASN A 201 24.51 16.52 -16.62
C ASN A 201 23.86 16.62 -15.23
N GLU A 202 24.43 17.37 -14.29
CA GLU A 202 23.98 17.53 -12.89
C GLU A 202 22.52 18.05 -12.72
N SER A 203 21.80 18.25 -13.82
CA SER A 203 20.48 18.87 -13.88
C SER A 203 19.32 17.89 -14.14
N GLU A 204 19.59 16.61 -14.38
CA GLU A 204 18.56 15.63 -14.74
C GLU A 204 18.26 14.63 -13.60
N PRO A 205 16.98 14.35 -13.27
CA PRO A 205 16.64 13.36 -12.26
C PRO A 205 17.14 11.96 -12.65
N SER A 206 17.44 11.15 -11.64
CA SER A 206 17.98 9.81 -11.88
C SER A 206 17.03 8.94 -12.72
N PRO A 207 17.54 8.03 -13.55
CA PRO A 207 16.69 7.12 -14.33
C PRO A 207 15.72 6.31 -13.47
N LEU A 208 16.13 5.91 -12.27
CA LEU A 208 15.27 5.22 -11.30
C LEU A 208 14.09 6.09 -10.87
N VAL A 209 14.33 7.37 -10.60
CA VAL A 209 13.28 8.34 -10.28
C VAL A 209 12.32 8.50 -11.47
N LEU A 210 12.85 8.67 -12.68
CA LEU A 210 12.04 8.81 -13.90
C LEU A 210 11.11 7.61 -14.13
N LYS A 211 11.59 6.39 -13.84
CA LYS A 211 10.78 5.16 -13.89
C LYS A 211 9.64 5.17 -12.89
N ILE A 212 9.92 5.50 -11.62
CA ILE A 212 8.89 5.59 -10.58
C ILE A 212 7.81 6.60 -10.99
N LEU A 213 8.24 7.75 -11.52
CA LEU A 213 7.35 8.81 -11.96
C LEU A 213 6.45 8.38 -13.13
N ALA A 214 7.02 7.72 -14.14
CA ALA A 214 6.26 7.25 -15.30
C ALA A 214 5.16 6.26 -14.87
N ILE A 215 5.51 5.23 -14.11
CA ILE A 215 4.55 4.21 -13.67
C ILE A 215 3.49 4.81 -12.73
N SER A 216 3.91 5.68 -11.80
CA SER A 216 2.97 6.33 -10.87
C SER A 216 1.97 7.23 -11.61
N LYS A 217 2.37 7.91 -12.68
CA LYS A 217 1.48 8.71 -13.53
C LYS A 217 0.40 7.87 -14.21
N ASP A 218 0.77 6.69 -14.70
CA ASP A 218 -0.18 5.79 -15.33
C ASP A 218 -1.21 5.29 -14.31
N TYR A 219 -0.76 4.92 -13.12
CA TYR A 219 -1.65 4.50 -12.03
C TYR A 219 -2.50 5.62 -11.46
N LEU A 220 -2.07 6.88 -11.51
CA LEU A 220 -2.93 8.03 -11.19
C LEU A 220 -4.12 8.18 -12.13
N SER A 221 -4.05 7.59 -13.32
CA SER A 221 -5.13 7.57 -14.30
C SER A 221 -5.98 6.29 -14.21
N SER A 222 -5.58 5.33 -13.38
CA SER A 222 -6.36 4.12 -13.07
C SER A 222 -7.49 4.39 -12.07
N ALA A 223 -8.53 3.56 -12.10
CA ALA A 223 -9.54 3.53 -11.06
C ALA A 223 -9.10 2.60 -9.91
N GLY A 224 -9.49 2.93 -8.67
CA GLY A 224 -9.29 2.07 -7.51
C GLY A 224 -8.11 2.45 -6.59
N PRO A 225 -7.67 1.51 -5.72
CA PRO A 225 -6.67 1.79 -4.67
C PRO A 225 -5.30 2.20 -5.21
N MET A 226 -4.92 1.73 -6.40
CA MET A 226 -3.68 2.08 -7.07
C MET A 226 -3.53 3.60 -7.25
N ARG A 227 -4.61 4.33 -7.59
CA ARG A 227 -4.59 5.79 -7.73
C ARG A 227 -4.18 6.49 -6.43
N LYS A 228 -4.79 6.10 -5.31
CA LYS A 228 -4.53 6.70 -3.99
C LYS A 228 -3.11 6.41 -3.52
N ILE A 229 -2.65 5.15 -3.65
CA ILE A 229 -1.32 4.74 -3.23
C ILE A 229 -0.24 5.38 -4.13
N SER A 230 -0.49 5.52 -5.43
CA SER A 230 0.44 6.20 -6.34
C SER A 230 0.54 7.69 -6.03
N GLY A 231 -0.57 8.35 -5.64
CA GLY A 231 -0.54 9.73 -5.14
C GLY A 231 0.27 9.87 -3.84
N LEU A 232 0.13 8.91 -2.91
CA LEU A 232 0.94 8.82 -1.69
C LEU A 232 2.44 8.71 -1.99
N LEU A 233 2.82 7.81 -2.90
CA LEU A 233 4.22 7.64 -3.32
C LEU A 233 4.75 8.91 -4.00
N LEU A 234 3.99 9.43 -4.97
CA LEU A 234 4.42 10.59 -5.77
C LEU A 234 4.57 11.84 -4.92
N SER A 235 3.62 12.13 -4.03
CA SER A 235 3.72 13.28 -3.13
C SER A 235 5.00 13.25 -2.31
N ARG A 236 5.30 12.12 -1.66
CA ARG A 236 6.53 11.98 -0.86
C ARG A 236 7.79 12.06 -1.68
N LEU A 237 7.79 11.45 -2.87
CA LEU A 237 8.93 11.52 -3.78
C LEU A 237 9.21 12.97 -4.20
N LEU A 238 8.16 13.73 -4.54
CA LEU A 238 8.27 15.10 -5.01
C LEU A 238 8.62 16.11 -3.91
N THR A 239 8.24 15.85 -2.67
CA THR A 239 8.58 16.71 -1.52
C THR A 239 9.98 16.47 -0.97
N ARG A 240 10.76 15.53 -1.53
CA ARG A 240 12.14 15.31 -1.07
C ARG A 240 13.03 16.50 -1.43
N PRO A 241 13.97 16.88 -0.55
CA PRO A 241 14.90 17.98 -0.81
C PRO A 241 15.74 17.72 -2.09
N ASP A 242 16.12 16.47 -2.31
CA ASP A 242 16.92 16.02 -3.45
C ASP A 242 16.15 16.06 -4.79
N MET A 243 14.83 16.33 -4.74
CA MET A 243 13.91 16.25 -5.89
C MET A 243 13.37 17.61 -6.35
N SER A 244 13.90 18.71 -5.80
CA SER A 244 13.44 20.09 -6.07
C SER A 244 13.32 20.46 -7.56
N MET A 245 14.24 19.97 -8.40
CA MET A 245 14.24 20.21 -9.85
C MET A 245 13.28 19.29 -10.61
N ALA A 246 13.20 18.02 -10.22
CA ALA A 246 12.24 17.06 -10.78
C ALA A 246 10.80 17.48 -10.48
N PHE A 247 10.56 18.01 -9.28
CA PHE A 247 9.31 18.62 -8.86
C PHE A 247 8.89 19.73 -9.81
N SER A 248 9.78 20.66 -10.12
CA SER A 248 9.47 21.77 -11.02
C SER A 248 9.06 21.28 -12.41
N ARG A 249 9.83 20.39 -13.04
CA ARG A 249 9.49 19.86 -14.38
C ARG A 249 8.16 19.11 -14.40
N LEU A 250 7.93 18.23 -13.44
CA LEU A 250 6.70 17.44 -13.37
C LEU A 250 5.47 18.28 -13.03
N PHE A 251 5.64 19.28 -12.17
CA PHE A 251 4.58 20.22 -11.85
C PHE A 251 4.14 20.96 -13.12
N PHE A 252 5.09 21.43 -13.94
CA PHE A 252 4.79 22.05 -15.23
C PHE A 252 4.13 21.09 -16.23
N ASP A 253 4.68 19.89 -16.46
CA ASP A 253 4.13 18.91 -17.42
C ASP A 253 2.76 18.33 -17.00
N THR A 254 2.57 18.07 -15.70
CA THR A 254 1.33 17.48 -15.18
C THR A 254 0.19 18.49 -15.16
N ILE A 255 0.48 19.76 -14.84
CA ILE A 255 -0.49 20.84 -14.95
C ILE A 255 -0.89 21.04 -16.42
N THR A 256 0.07 21.11 -17.35
CA THR A 256 -0.26 21.31 -18.78
C THR A 256 -1.02 20.15 -19.39
N CYS A 257 -0.73 18.90 -19.03
CA CYS A 257 -1.38 17.74 -19.65
C CYS A 257 -2.77 17.41 -19.06
N LYS A 258 -3.02 17.67 -17.76
CA LYS A 258 -4.30 17.32 -17.09
C LYS A 258 -5.30 18.47 -16.93
N PHE A 259 -4.91 19.75 -17.05
CA PHE A 259 -5.88 20.86 -17.16
C PHE A 259 -6.79 20.71 -18.40
N GLN A 260 -6.30 20.06 -19.46
CA GLN A 260 -7.04 19.84 -20.70
C GLN A 260 -8.12 18.74 -20.58
N LYS A 261 -8.03 17.82 -19.61
CA LYS A 261 -8.86 16.59 -19.58
C LYS A 261 -9.80 16.45 -18.39
N CYS A 262 -9.55 17.04 -17.22
CA CYS A 262 -10.47 17.00 -16.06
C CYS A 262 -10.11 18.09 -15.01
N PRO A 263 -10.80 19.24 -14.97
CA PRO A 263 -10.42 20.36 -14.08
C PRO A 263 -10.83 20.21 -12.60
N ALA A 264 -11.66 19.22 -12.23
CA ALA A 264 -12.29 19.18 -10.90
C ALA A 264 -11.58 18.34 -9.82
N LEU A 265 -10.62 17.47 -10.18
CA LEU A 265 -10.14 16.42 -9.25
C LEU A 265 -8.69 16.57 -8.78
N PHE A 266 -7.86 17.39 -9.42
CA PHE A 266 -6.42 17.42 -9.14
C PHE A 266 -5.94 18.60 -8.30
N SER A 267 -6.69 19.71 -8.25
CA SER A 267 -6.25 20.91 -7.53
C SER A 267 -6.39 20.82 -6.02
N ILE A 268 -7.19 19.90 -5.48
CA ILE A 268 -7.36 19.79 -4.02
C ILE A 268 -6.50 18.65 -3.45
N GLU A 269 -6.53 17.44 -4.02
CA GLU A 269 -5.81 16.30 -3.42
C GLU A 269 -4.29 16.39 -3.51
N LEU A 270 -3.71 16.93 -4.60
CA LEU A 270 -2.25 17.05 -4.71
C LEU A 270 -1.71 18.20 -3.84
N ILE A 271 -2.48 19.29 -3.71
CA ILE A 271 -2.17 20.38 -2.77
C ILE A 271 -2.29 19.89 -1.33
N PHE A 272 -3.32 19.11 -0.99
CA PHE A 272 -3.48 18.50 0.35
C PHE A 272 -2.42 17.44 0.68
N PHE A 273 -1.73 16.90 -0.33
CA PHE A 273 -0.66 15.93 -0.13
C PHE A 273 0.73 16.55 -0.05
N ILE A 274 0.90 17.74 -0.63
CA ILE A 274 2.15 18.49 -0.67
C ILE A 274 2.22 19.54 0.45
N MET A 275 1.07 20.10 0.88
CA MET A 275 0.94 20.92 2.10
C MET A 275 0.72 20.05 3.33
#